data_AF-A0A523FLH3-F1
#
_entry.id   AF-A0A523FLH3-F1
#
_cell.length_a   1.000
_cell.length_b   1.000
_cell.length_c   1.000
_cell.angle_alpha   90.00
_cell.angle_beta   90.00
_cell.angle_gamma   90.00
#
_symmetry.space_group_name_H-M   'P 1'
#
loop_
_entity.id
_entity.type
_entity.pdbx_description
1 polymer ?
#
loop_
_entity_poly.entity_id
_entity_poly.type
_entity_poly.pdbx_seq_one_letter_code
_entity_poly.pdbx_strand_id
1 'polypeptide(L)'
;NKDEQLAFWLNLHNAVLFEQLAEHYPISKLKSLRLGKSKKPALWDEKLVTVEGVSLSLNDIQNKILIRHWASPMVLYGLYQGAIGGPSLPIKAFTGKNVHNLLKSTAKEFVNSNRGFRMRGSKAQVSLTYEWGSAAFPNWERDVARHLVKFADSSHRAELASAKEFVAKLYDWAIADLTGGTLSVGPIQSTAAGLGTNSRFLQSIRQESKREALNPETARLLRGVAQVQRLNNLAHPSEGKVISFECGTGPCPGDETEDDPEGDD
;
A
#
# COMPACT_ATOMS: atom_id res chain seq x y z
N ASN A 1 18.74 11.42 -2.98
CA ASN A 1 19.06 10.03 -3.40
C ASN A 1 17.75 9.38 -3.82
N LYS A 2 17.64 8.82 -5.04
CA LYS A 2 16.39 8.23 -5.57
C LYS A 2 15.92 7.00 -4.79
N ASP A 3 16.83 6.17 -4.30
CA ASP A 3 16.45 4.94 -3.61
C ASP A 3 15.91 5.22 -2.20
N GLU A 4 16.48 6.22 -1.50
CA GLU A 4 15.94 6.69 -0.22
C GLU A 4 14.54 7.30 -0.38
N GLN A 5 14.31 8.02 -1.49
CA GLN A 5 12.98 8.58 -1.78
C GLN A 5 11.96 7.48 -2.11
N LEU A 6 12.37 6.44 -2.84
CA LEU A 6 11.50 5.29 -3.10
C LEU A 6 11.10 4.61 -1.80
N ALA A 7 12.10 4.34 -0.96
CA ALA A 7 11.90 3.75 0.35
C ALA A 7 10.96 4.59 1.23
N PHE A 8 11.15 5.91 1.23
CA PHE A 8 10.30 6.84 1.95
C PHE A 8 8.83 6.73 1.51
N TRP A 9 8.54 6.86 0.21
CA TRP A 9 7.16 6.85 -0.29
C TRP A 9 6.45 5.50 -0.11
N LEU A 10 7.18 4.39 -0.28
CA LEU A 10 6.64 3.05 0.00
C LEU A 10 6.30 2.89 1.49
N ASN A 11 7.20 3.30 2.38
CA ASN A 11 6.97 3.24 3.82
C ASN A 11 5.81 4.14 4.25
N LEU A 12 5.75 5.37 3.72
CA LEU A 12 4.68 6.32 4.03
C LEU A 12 3.31 5.77 3.60
N HIS A 13 3.18 5.30 2.36
CA HIS A 13 1.95 4.67 1.88
C HIS A 13 1.50 3.54 2.81
N ASN A 14 2.42 2.62 3.14
CA ASN A 14 2.09 1.46 3.96
C ASN A 14 1.69 1.86 5.37
N ALA A 15 2.39 2.83 5.99
CA ALA A 15 2.06 3.33 7.32
C ALA A 15 0.68 3.99 7.37
N VAL A 16 0.36 4.84 6.39
CA VAL A 16 -0.96 5.48 6.28
C VAL A 16 -2.06 4.42 6.13
N LEU A 17 -1.85 3.41 5.27
CA LEU A 17 -2.83 2.33 5.12
C LEU A 17 -3.02 1.54 6.43
N PHE A 18 -1.94 1.22 7.16
CA PHE A 18 -2.05 0.54 8.45
C PHE A 18 -2.88 1.33 9.47
N GLU A 19 -2.63 2.63 9.56
CA GLU A 19 -3.40 3.51 10.43
C GLU A 19 -4.89 3.47 10.08
N GLN A 20 -5.22 3.59 8.79
CA GLN A 20 -6.61 3.55 8.34
C GLN A 20 -7.28 2.19 8.57
N LEU A 21 -6.55 1.08 8.40
CA LEU A 21 -7.09 -0.25 8.72
C LEU A 21 -7.35 -0.42 10.23
N ALA A 22 -6.48 0.14 11.07
CA ALA A 22 -6.67 0.11 12.52
C ALA A 22 -7.91 0.92 12.95
N GLU A 23 -8.18 2.05 12.30
CA GLU A 23 -9.39 2.86 12.56
C GLU A 23 -10.69 2.17 12.14
N HIS A 24 -10.64 1.34 11.10
CA HIS A 24 -11.79 0.60 10.58
C HIS A 24 -11.94 -0.79 11.20
N TYR A 25 -11.04 -1.19 12.09
CA TYR A 25 -11.11 -2.49 12.74
C TYR A 25 -12.25 -2.55 13.77
N PRO A 26 -13.00 -3.66 13.90
CA PRO A 26 -12.89 -4.92 13.14
C PRO A 26 -13.52 -4.85 11.74
N ILE A 27 -12.78 -5.34 10.75
CA ILE A 27 -13.26 -5.50 9.37
C ILE A 27 -12.70 -6.78 8.76
N SER A 28 -13.57 -7.62 8.19
CA SER A 28 -13.16 -8.88 7.57
C SER A 28 -12.91 -8.79 6.07
N LYS A 29 -13.52 -7.83 5.37
CA LYS A 29 -13.40 -7.66 3.92
C LYS A 29 -13.15 -6.20 3.54
N LEU A 30 -12.10 -5.94 2.78
CA LEU A 30 -11.69 -4.59 2.39
C LEU A 30 -12.38 -4.07 1.12
N LYS A 31 -13.16 -4.91 0.42
CA LYS A 31 -13.74 -4.55 -0.89
C LYS A 31 -14.49 -3.22 -0.89
N SER A 32 -15.32 -2.98 0.13
CA SER A 32 -16.07 -1.73 0.21
C SER A 32 -15.22 -0.52 0.61
N LEU A 33 -14.11 -0.72 1.32
CA LEU A 33 -13.17 0.38 1.59
C LEU A 33 -12.41 0.74 0.31
N ARG A 34 -11.98 -0.27 -0.46
CA ARG A 34 -11.19 -0.07 -1.68
C ARG A 34 -12.00 0.51 -2.84
N LEU A 35 -13.25 0.08 -3.01
CA LEU A 35 -14.09 0.48 -4.14
C LEU A 35 -15.10 1.58 -3.79
N GLY A 36 -15.19 1.96 -2.51
CA GLY A 36 -16.24 2.84 -2.02
C GLY A 36 -17.63 2.18 -2.03
N LYS A 37 -18.63 2.96 -1.63
CA LYS A 37 -20.06 2.64 -1.71
C LYS A 37 -20.79 3.86 -2.29
N SER A 38 -22.03 3.71 -2.75
CA SER A 38 -22.81 4.79 -3.37
C SER A 38 -22.91 6.12 -2.58
N LYS A 39 -22.59 6.11 -1.27
CA LYS A 39 -22.60 7.30 -0.39
C LYS A 39 -21.26 7.60 0.28
N LYS A 40 -20.21 6.82 0.04
CA LYS A 40 -18.89 6.99 0.67
C LYS A 40 -17.79 6.75 -0.37
N PRO A 41 -16.85 7.69 -0.55
CA PRO A 41 -15.74 7.50 -1.47
C PRO A 41 -14.90 6.29 -1.06
N ALA A 42 -14.06 5.83 -1.99
CA ALA A 42 -13.06 4.82 -1.67
C ALA A 42 -11.99 5.43 -0.76
N LEU A 43 -11.59 4.68 0.28
CA LEU A 43 -10.54 5.07 1.22
C LEU A 43 -9.23 5.47 0.51
N TRP A 44 -8.95 4.83 -0.63
CA TRP A 44 -7.73 5.09 -1.40
C TRP A 44 -7.73 6.44 -2.13
N ASP A 45 -8.89 7.08 -2.29
CA ASP A 45 -9.03 8.38 -2.92
C ASP A 45 -9.13 9.52 -1.89
N GLU A 46 -9.36 9.21 -0.62
CA GLU A 46 -9.43 10.20 0.46
C GLU A 46 -8.07 10.88 0.69
N LYS A 47 -8.08 12.17 1.05
CA LYS A 47 -6.88 12.93 1.41
C LYS A 47 -6.46 12.59 2.83
N LEU A 48 -5.59 11.59 2.94
CA LEU A 48 -5.27 10.96 4.21
C LEU A 48 -4.04 11.55 4.91
N VAL A 49 -3.15 12.20 4.15
CA VAL A 49 -1.86 12.64 4.65
C VAL A 49 -1.41 13.91 3.96
N THR A 50 -0.77 14.82 4.69
CA THR A 50 -0.17 16.04 4.11
C THR A 50 1.35 15.89 4.11
N VAL A 51 2.01 16.25 3.02
CA VAL A 51 3.49 16.26 2.92
C VAL A 51 3.90 17.59 2.28
N GLU A 52 4.72 18.39 2.96
CA GLU A 52 5.13 19.74 2.50
C GLU A 52 3.92 20.60 2.05
N GLY A 53 2.83 20.57 2.82
CA GLY A 53 1.61 21.32 2.52
C GLY A 53 0.67 20.69 1.48
N VAL A 54 1.07 19.61 0.81
CA VAL A 54 0.23 18.94 -0.20
C VAL A 54 -0.55 17.77 0.43
N SER A 55 -1.88 17.83 0.32
CA SER A 55 -2.79 16.77 0.75
C SER A 55 -2.84 15.63 -0.26
N LEU A 56 -2.48 14.43 0.19
CA LEU A 56 -2.29 13.23 -0.62
C LEU A 56 -3.20 12.08 -0.17
N SER A 57 -3.73 11.35 -1.15
CA SER A 57 -4.35 10.04 -0.97
C SER A 57 -3.36 8.89 -1.17
N LEU A 58 -3.78 7.65 -0.85
CA LEU A 58 -2.97 6.46 -1.17
C LEU A 58 -2.79 6.32 -2.70
N ASN A 59 -3.84 6.61 -3.48
CA ASN A 59 -3.77 6.61 -4.94
C ASN A 59 -2.88 7.74 -5.49
N ASP A 60 -2.81 8.90 -4.83
CA ASP A 60 -1.87 9.96 -5.21
C ASP A 60 -0.42 9.51 -5.02
N ILE A 61 -0.11 8.91 -3.86
CA ILE A 61 1.24 8.39 -3.57
C ILE A 61 1.61 7.30 -4.59
N GLN A 62 0.71 6.36 -4.86
CA GLN A 62 0.96 5.29 -5.83
C GLN A 62 1.13 5.81 -7.27
N ASN A 63 0.14 6.54 -7.78
CA ASN A 63 0.05 6.81 -9.21
C ASN A 63 0.76 8.11 -9.61
N LYS A 64 0.55 9.19 -8.84
CA LYS A 64 1.09 10.51 -9.17
C LYS A 64 2.55 10.66 -8.76
N ILE A 65 2.99 9.93 -7.74
CA ILE A 65 4.37 9.99 -7.24
C ILE A 65 5.17 8.74 -7.65
N LEU A 66 4.85 7.57 -7.11
CA LEU A 66 5.68 6.37 -7.28
C LEU A 66 5.76 5.89 -8.74
N ILE A 67 4.62 5.65 -9.39
CA ILE A 67 4.63 5.18 -10.79
C ILE A 67 5.22 6.24 -11.72
N ARG A 68 4.91 7.54 -11.51
CA ARG A 68 5.41 8.63 -12.34
C ARG A 68 6.93 8.80 -12.26
N HIS A 69 7.53 8.76 -11.06
CA HIS A 69 8.96 9.05 -10.89
C HIS A 69 9.88 7.84 -11.07
N TRP A 70 9.41 6.61 -10.85
CA TRP A 70 10.20 5.39 -11.04
C TRP A 70 9.85 4.60 -12.30
N ALA A 71 8.71 4.87 -12.94
CA ALA A 71 8.26 4.23 -14.19
C ALA A 71 8.42 2.71 -14.20
N SER A 72 8.20 2.07 -13.05
CA SER A 72 8.52 0.67 -12.83
C SER A 72 7.37 -0.03 -12.11
N PRO A 73 6.82 -1.12 -12.66
CA PRO A 73 5.80 -1.91 -11.95
C PRO A 73 6.31 -2.53 -10.65
N MET A 74 7.63 -2.50 -10.41
CA MET A 74 8.22 -2.97 -9.16
C MET A 74 7.64 -2.28 -7.93
N VAL A 75 7.21 -1.02 -8.05
CA VAL A 75 6.62 -0.27 -6.93
C VAL A 75 5.37 -0.95 -6.39
N LEU A 76 4.61 -1.67 -7.23
CA LEU A 76 3.40 -2.38 -6.82
C LEU A 76 3.69 -3.42 -5.73
N TYR A 77 4.86 -4.05 -5.74
CA TYR A 77 5.27 -5.03 -4.75
C TYR A 77 5.73 -4.42 -3.43
N GLY A 78 5.89 -3.10 -3.38
CA GLY A 78 6.14 -2.37 -2.13
C GLY A 78 4.87 -1.78 -1.52
N LEU A 79 3.75 -1.82 -2.23
CA LEU A 79 2.50 -1.18 -1.83
C LEU A 79 1.56 -2.22 -1.22
N TYR A 80 1.59 -2.31 0.10
CA TYR A 80 0.68 -3.14 0.86
C TYR A 80 -0.77 -2.72 0.60
N GLN A 81 -1.69 -3.68 0.50
CA GLN A 81 -3.10 -3.42 0.18
C GLN A 81 -4.05 -3.78 1.34
N GLY A 82 -3.55 -4.27 2.47
CA GLY A 82 -4.37 -4.66 3.63
C GLY A 82 -5.13 -5.99 3.51
N ALA A 83 -5.26 -6.52 2.29
CA ALA A 83 -6.00 -7.74 2.00
C ALA A 83 -5.08 -8.87 1.52
N ILE A 84 -5.51 -10.11 1.73
CA ILE A 84 -4.76 -11.32 1.35
C ILE A 84 -4.39 -11.30 -0.12
N GLY A 85 -5.25 -10.78 -1.01
CA GLY A 85 -5.03 -10.76 -2.45
C GLY A 85 -3.89 -9.87 -2.96
N GLY A 86 -3.36 -8.98 -2.13
CA GLY A 86 -2.27 -8.07 -2.49
C GLY A 86 -0.87 -8.63 -2.19
N PRO A 87 0.21 -7.96 -2.63
CA PRO A 87 1.57 -8.32 -2.28
C PRO A 87 1.83 -8.29 -0.76
N SER A 88 2.71 -9.19 -0.31
CA SER A 88 3.08 -9.30 1.10
C SER A 88 3.90 -8.10 1.55
N LEU A 89 3.60 -7.56 2.75
CA LEU A 89 4.44 -6.54 3.34
C LEU A 89 5.78 -7.16 3.80
N PRO A 90 6.93 -6.58 3.43
CA PRO A 90 8.21 -7.03 3.95
C PRO A 90 8.31 -6.86 5.48
N ILE A 91 8.95 -7.82 6.15
CA ILE A 91 9.20 -7.78 7.61
C ILE A 91 10.08 -6.59 8.01
N LYS A 92 10.92 -6.12 7.08
CA LYS A 92 11.80 -4.97 7.26
C LYS A 92 11.26 -3.79 6.49
N ALA A 93 11.39 -2.61 7.09
CA ALA A 93 11.11 -1.36 6.40
C ALA A 93 12.04 -1.15 5.20
N PHE A 94 11.55 -0.43 4.21
CA PHE A 94 12.37 -0.05 3.07
C PHE A 94 13.42 0.98 3.48
N THR A 95 14.64 0.83 2.99
CA THR A 95 15.72 1.82 3.01
C THR A 95 16.34 1.91 1.63
N GLY A 96 17.07 2.98 1.33
CA GLY A 96 17.74 3.10 0.03
C GLY A 96 18.67 1.92 -0.29
N LYS A 97 19.23 1.27 0.74
CA LYS A 97 20.11 0.11 0.58
C LYS A 97 19.37 -1.20 0.27
N ASN A 98 18.14 -1.38 0.76
CA ASN A 98 17.43 -2.66 0.69
C ASN A 98 16.25 -2.66 -0.29
N VAL A 99 15.80 -1.49 -0.76
CA VAL A 99 14.50 -1.34 -1.43
C VAL A 99 14.34 -2.23 -2.65
N HIS A 100 15.32 -2.23 -3.56
CA HIS A 100 15.27 -3.05 -4.77
C HIS A 100 15.27 -4.55 -4.49
N ASN A 101 16.00 -4.97 -3.45
CA ASN A 101 16.06 -6.38 -3.06
C ASN A 101 14.73 -6.84 -2.48
N LEU A 102 14.13 -6.04 -1.60
CA LEU A 102 12.82 -6.33 -1.02
C LEU A 102 11.72 -6.36 -2.08
N LEU A 103 11.68 -5.36 -2.98
CA LEU A 103 10.73 -5.33 -4.08
C LEU A 103 10.88 -6.57 -4.99
N LYS A 104 12.12 -6.98 -5.29
CA LYS A 104 12.40 -8.16 -6.11
C LYS A 104 12.00 -9.46 -5.42
N SER A 105 12.25 -9.61 -4.12
CA SER A 105 11.82 -10.80 -3.39
C SER A 105 10.30 -10.89 -3.30
N THR A 106 9.62 -9.77 -3.00
CA THR A 106 8.16 -9.73 -2.92
C THR A 106 7.51 -9.97 -4.29
N ALA A 107 8.10 -9.46 -5.37
CA ALA A 107 7.66 -9.74 -6.74
C ALA A 107 7.66 -11.25 -7.04
N LYS A 108 8.79 -11.91 -6.75
CA LYS A 108 8.93 -13.36 -6.97
C LYS A 108 7.95 -14.15 -6.10
N GLU A 109 7.82 -13.82 -4.83
CA GLU A 109 6.88 -14.49 -3.92
C GLU A 109 5.44 -14.34 -4.41
N PHE A 110 5.02 -13.09 -4.67
CA PHE A 110 3.65 -12.80 -5.07
C PHE A 110 3.26 -13.45 -6.40
N VAL A 111 4.11 -13.33 -7.44
CA VAL A 111 3.83 -13.86 -8.78
C VAL A 111 3.70 -15.38 -8.78
N ASN A 112 4.49 -16.07 -7.97
CA ASN A 112 4.45 -17.53 -7.85
C ASN A 112 3.46 -18.03 -6.79
N SER A 113 2.65 -17.14 -6.21
CA SER A 113 1.59 -17.50 -5.27
C SER A 113 0.24 -17.60 -5.98
N ASN A 114 -0.73 -18.25 -5.32
CA ASN A 114 -2.13 -18.29 -5.76
C ASN A 114 -2.82 -16.91 -5.86
N ARG A 115 -2.13 -15.82 -5.51
CA ARG A 115 -2.60 -14.44 -5.55
C ARG A 115 -2.11 -13.68 -6.79
N GLY A 116 -0.97 -14.08 -7.35
CA GLY A 116 -0.34 -13.39 -8.47
C GLY A 116 -1.12 -13.59 -9.76
N PHE A 117 -1.37 -14.86 -10.10
CA PHE A 117 -2.22 -15.24 -11.22
C PHE A 117 -2.82 -16.64 -11.04
N ARG A 118 -3.79 -16.99 -11.89
CA ARG A 118 -4.35 -18.33 -12.00
C ARG A 118 -4.83 -18.59 -13.43
N MET A 119 -4.47 -19.75 -13.98
CA MET A 119 -4.98 -20.18 -15.29
C MET A 119 -6.46 -20.59 -15.23
N ARG A 120 -7.23 -20.14 -16.21
CA ARG A 120 -8.64 -20.50 -16.44
C ARG A 120 -8.87 -20.74 -17.93
N GLY A 121 -8.78 -22.01 -18.33
CA GLY A 121 -8.75 -22.37 -19.75
C GLY A 121 -7.53 -21.72 -20.41
N SER A 122 -7.74 -21.01 -21.51
CA SER A 122 -6.68 -20.26 -22.20
C SER A 122 -6.43 -18.85 -21.65
N LYS A 123 -7.11 -18.44 -20.57
CA LYS A 123 -6.95 -17.11 -19.98
C LYS A 123 -6.10 -17.16 -18.71
N ALA A 124 -5.18 -16.22 -18.56
CA ALA A 124 -4.52 -15.95 -17.28
C ALA A 124 -5.34 -14.92 -16.51
N GLN A 125 -5.97 -15.34 -15.40
CA GLN A 125 -6.57 -14.39 -14.47
C GLN A 125 -5.49 -13.83 -13.56
N VAL A 126 -5.21 -12.54 -13.69
CA VAL A 126 -4.16 -11.85 -12.91
C VAL A 126 -4.76 -11.05 -11.77
N SER A 127 -3.91 -10.73 -10.80
CA SER A 127 -4.31 -9.92 -9.64
C SER A 127 -4.89 -8.55 -10.04
N LEU A 128 -5.92 -8.07 -9.34
CA LEU A 128 -6.39 -6.69 -9.46
C LEU A 128 -5.31 -5.66 -9.11
N THR A 129 -4.25 -6.04 -8.38
CA THR A 129 -3.09 -5.16 -8.15
C THR A 129 -2.49 -4.63 -9.47
N TYR A 130 -2.49 -5.43 -10.54
CA TYR A 130 -2.01 -4.98 -11.84
C TYR A 130 -2.94 -3.95 -12.48
N GLU A 131 -4.26 -4.10 -12.31
CA GLU A 131 -5.26 -3.15 -12.82
C GLU A 131 -5.16 -1.80 -12.11
N TRP A 132 -5.05 -1.79 -10.78
CA TRP A 132 -4.84 -0.56 -10.01
C TRP A 132 -3.49 0.09 -10.33
N GLY A 133 -2.51 -0.71 -10.74
CA GLY A 133 -1.20 -0.26 -11.22
C GLY A 133 -1.10 -0.09 -12.72
N SER A 134 -2.22 -0.03 -13.46
CA SER A 134 -2.24 -0.05 -14.93
C SER A 134 -1.42 1.07 -15.59
N ALA A 135 -1.23 2.20 -14.89
CA ALA A 135 -0.34 3.27 -15.35
C ALA A 135 1.13 2.82 -15.54
N ALA A 136 1.55 1.72 -14.90
CA ALA A 136 2.86 1.10 -15.12
C ALA A 136 2.90 0.13 -16.32
N PHE A 137 1.77 -0.11 -16.99
CA PHE A 137 1.61 -1.06 -18.10
C PHE A 137 0.90 -0.41 -19.31
N PRO A 138 1.58 0.46 -20.09
CA PRO A 138 0.97 1.18 -21.21
C PRO A 138 0.37 0.26 -22.29
N ASN A 139 0.97 -0.91 -22.53
CA ASN A 139 0.38 -1.98 -23.32
C ASN A 139 0.03 -3.14 -22.38
N TRP A 140 -1.19 -3.12 -21.83
CA TRP A 140 -1.66 -4.05 -20.80
C TRP A 140 -1.26 -5.50 -21.06
N GLU A 141 -1.74 -6.09 -22.16
CA GLU A 141 -1.53 -7.50 -22.49
C GLU A 141 -0.04 -7.86 -22.55
N ARG A 142 0.73 -7.09 -23.34
CA ARG A 142 2.15 -7.37 -23.54
C ARG A 142 2.98 -7.14 -22.29
N ASP A 143 2.74 -6.03 -21.60
CA ASP A 143 3.60 -5.57 -20.52
C ASP A 143 3.33 -6.36 -19.22
N VAL A 144 2.06 -6.70 -18.93
CA VAL A 144 1.72 -7.61 -17.82
C VAL A 144 2.27 -9.01 -18.08
N ALA A 145 2.10 -9.57 -19.28
CA ALA A 145 2.64 -10.88 -19.63
C ALA A 145 4.15 -10.95 -19.44
N ARG A 146 4.88 -9.97 -20.02
CA ARG A 146 6.34 -9.88 -19.87
C ARG A 146 6.76 -9.74 -18.42
N HIS A 147 6.03 -8.93 -17.65
CA HIS A 147 6.33 -8.70 -16.25
C HIS A 147 6.16 -9.96 -15.40
N LEU A 148 5.04 -10.67 -15.57
CA LEU A 148 4.79 -11.93 -14.88
C LEU A 148 5.82 -12.99 -15.24
N VAL A 149 6.12 -13.18 -16.54
CA VAL A 149 7.14 -14.15 -17.00
C VAL A 149 8.51 -13.86 -16.41
N LYS A 150 8.87 -12.60 -16.17
CA LYS A 150 10.15 -12.21 -15.56
C LYS A 150 10.31 -12.72 -14.12
N PHE A 151 9.22 -12.83 -13.36
CA PHE A 151 9.26 -13.21 -11.94
C PHE A 151 8.72 -14.61 -11.67
N ALA A 152 8.04 -15.23 -12.64
CA ALA A 152 7.56 -16.59 -12.58
C ALA A 152 8.70 -17.62 -12.57
N ASP A 153 8.52 -18.71 -11.84
CA ASP A 153 9.36 -19.90 -11.88
C ASP A 153 9.21 -20.65 -13.22
N SER A 154 9.94 -21.76 -13.39
CA SER A 154 9.89 -22.53 -14.65
C SER A 154 8.50 -23.08 -14.98
N SER A 155 7.74 -23.56 -14.00
CA SER A 155 6.38 -24.09 -14.20
C SER A 155 5.42 -22.99 -14.60
N HIS A 156 5.37 -21.91 -13.82
CA HIS A 156 4.48 -20.78 -14.05
C HIS A 156 4.79 -20.04 -15.35
N ARG A 157 6.06 -20.00 -15.80
CA ARG A 157 6.42 -19.42 -17.10
C ARG A 157 5.79 -20.15 -18.28
N ALA A 158 5.74 -21.49 -18.23
CA ALA A 158 5.12 -22.28 -19.29
C ALA A 158 3.60 -22.03 -19.35
N GLU A 159 2.94 -21.95 -18.18
CA GLU A 159 1.52 -21.61 -18.08
C GLU A 159 1.22 -20.23 -18.68
N LEU A 160 1.98 -19.21 -18.26
CA LEU A 160 1.82 -17.83 -18.74
C LEU A 160 2.10 -17.70 -20.24
N ALA A 161 3.06 -18.45 -20.79
CA ALA A 161 3.35 -18.46 -22.22
C ALA A 161 2.21 -19.09 -23.06
N SER A 162 1.41 -19.97 -22.46
CA SER A 162 0.24 -20.60 -23.11
C SER A 162 -1.03 -19.75 -23.06
N ALA A 163 -1.04 -18.68 -22.26
CA ALA A 163 -2.18 -17.80 -22.10
C ALA A 163 -2.42 -16.99 -23.38
N LYS A 164 -3.67 -16.95 -23.83
CA LYS A 164 -4.13 -16.16 -24.99
C LYS A 164 -4.59 -14.75 -24.60
N GLU A 165 -4.87 -14.52 -23.32
CA GLU A 165 -5.48 -13.29 -22.80
C GLU A 165 -5.17 -13.15 -21.31
N PHE A 166 -4.91 -11.92 -20.86
CA PHE A 166 -4.62 -11.58 -19.47
C PHE A 166 -5.74 -10.70 -18.88
N VAL A 167 -6.52 -11.28 -17.96
CA VAL A 167 -7.71 -10.63 -17.39
C VAL A 167 -7.51 -10.32 -15.91
N ALA A 168 -7.59 -9.05 -15.52
CA ALA A 168 -7.58 -8.66 -14.12
C ALA A 168 -8.91 -9.06 -13.44
N LYS A 169 -8.85 -10.04 -12.53
CA LYS A 169 -10.05 -10.56 -11.84
C LYS A 169 -9.75 -11.21 -10.50
N LEU A 170 -8.51 -11.67 -10.32
CA LEU A 170 -8.10 -12.40 -9.13
C LEU A 170 -7.87 -11.41 -8.00
N TYR A 171 -8.62 -11.53 -6.90
CA TYR A 171 -8.29 -10.80 -5.68
C TYR A 171 -9.03 -11.40 -4.48
N ASP A 172 -8.29 -11.76 -3.44
CA ASP A 172 -8.88 -12.09 -2.15
C ASP A 172 -9.03 -10.82 -1.31
N TRP A 173 -10.28 -10.49 -1.01
CA TRP A 173 -10.65 -9.27 -0.29
C TRP A 173 -10.60 -9.42 1.23
N ALA A 174 -10.38 -10.64 1.74
CA ALA A 174 -10.24 -10.86 3.17
C ALA A 174 -9.06 -10.04 3.73
N ILE A 175 -9.24 -9.48 4.93
CA ILE A 175 -8.15 -8.77 5.62
C ILE A 175 -6.98 -9.73 5.84
N ALA A 176 -5.76 -9.22 5.64
CA ALA A 176 -4.54 -9.98 5.91
C ALA A 176 -4.16 -9.84 7.40
N ASP A 177 -4.96 -10.43 8.28
CA ASP A 177 -4.68 -10.56 9.71
C ASP A 177 -4.73 -12.04 10.17
N LEU A 178 -4.40 -12.29 11.43
CA LEU A 178 -4.43 -13.64 12.02
C LEU A 178 -5.82 -14.04 12.54
N THR A 179 -6.77 -13.11 12.64
CA THR A 179 -8.07 -13.33 13.32
C THR A 179 -9.27 -13.25 12.37
N GLY A 180 -9.05 -13.09 11.06
CA GLY A 180 -10.09 -12.94 10.06
C GLY A 180 -10.91 -11.66 10.20
N GLY A 181 -10.35 -10.61 10.79
CA GLY A 181 -11.06 -9.35 11.06
C GLY A 181 -12.03 -9.43 12.23
N THR A 182 -11.78 -10.31 13.20
CA THR A 182 -12.59 -10.43 14.41
C THR A 182 -11.83 -9.94 15.64
N LEU A 183 -12.53 -9.20 16.50
CA LEU A 183 -12.12 -9.02 17.88
C LEU A 183 -12.46 -10.30 18.62
N SER A 184 -11.56 -11.29 18.64
CA SER A 184 -11.77 -12.45 19.50
C SER A 184 -11.72 -12.01 20.97
N VAL A 185 -12.90 -11.92 21.59
CA VAL A 185 -13.09 -11.79 23.04
C VAL A 185 -13.74 -13.08 23.50
N GLY A 186 -12.95 -14.15 23.58
CA GLY A 186 -13.39 -15.46 24.08
C GLY A 186 -12.31 -16.03 25.01
N PRO A 187 -12.69 -16.86 26.00
CA PRO A 187 -11.74 -17.38 26.97
C PRO A 187 -10.73 -18.24 26.21
N ILE A 188 -9.51 -17.73 26.10
CA ILE A 188 -8.36 -18.58 25.86
C ILE A 188 -8.36 -19.54 27.05
N GLN A 189 -8.72 -20.80 26.83
CA GLN A 189 -8.41 -21.84 27.78
C GLN A 189 -6.90 -21.78 27.98
N SER A 190 -6.56 -21.27 29.15
CA SER A 190 -5.23 -21.04 29.65
C SER A 190 -4.34 -22.25 29.43
N THR A 191 -3.41 -22.14 28.50
CA THR A 191 -2.04 -22.57 28.79
C THR A 191 -1.28 -21.34 29.29
N ALA A 192 -1.46 -21.08 30.58
CA ALA A 192 -0.60 -20.34 31.52
C ALA A 192 0.07 -18.97 31.17
N ALA A 193 -0.24 -18.30 30.06
CA ALA A 193 0.36 -16.99 29.72
C ALA A 193 -0.67 -15.85 29.55
N GLY A 194 -1.90 -16.05 30.04
CA GLY A 194 -2.99 -15.08 29.97
C GLY A 194 -2.82 -13.93 30.98
N LEU A 195 -2.00 -12.94 30.63
CA LEU A 195 -1.96 -11.66 31.34
C LEU A 195 -3.03 -10.70 30.78
N GLY A 196 -4.16 -10.67 31.48
CA GLY A 196 -4.78 -9.44 32.00
C GLY A 196 -5.09 -8.28 31.05
N THR A 197 -6.39 -8.02 30.91
CA THR A 197 -7.05 -6.72 30.65
C THR A 197 -6.95 -6.15 29.22
N ASN A 198 -8.09 -6.20 28.53
CA ASN A 198 -8.32 -5.78 27.15
C ASN A 198 -8.01 -4.31 26.82
N SER A 199 -7.81 -3.41 27.80
CA SER A 199 -7.32 -2.06 27.50
C SER A 199 -5.82 -2.03 27.26
N ARG A 200 -5.05 -2.90 27.95
CA ARG A 200 -3.59 -2.95 27.82
C ARG A 200 -3.13 -3.65 26.55
N PHE A 201 -3.90 -4.59 26.01
CA PHE A 201 -3.57 -5.24 24.73
C PHE A 201 -3.88 -4.35 23.52
N LEU A 202 -5.02 -3.64 23.51
CA LEU A 202 -5.27 -2.65 22.47
C LEU A 202 -4.37 -1.43 22.64
N GLN A 203 -4.05 -1.02 23.88
CA GLN A 203 -2.99 -0.04 24.11
C GLN A 203 -1.62 -0.60 23.76
N SER A 204 -1.34 -1.91 23.91
CA SER A 204 -0.07 -2.51 23.52
C SER A 204 0.01 -2.62 22.01
N ILE A 205 -1.02 -3.07 21.29
CA ILE A 205 -1.09 -3.01 19.82
C ILE A 205 -1.06 -1.58 19.33
N ARG A 206 -1.63 -0.59 20.02
CA ARG A 206 -1.53 0.83 19.65
C ARG A 206 -0.18 1.44 20.04
N GLN A 207 0.49 0.91 21.07
CA GLN A 207 1.85 1.25 21.47
C GLN A 207 2.90 0.49 20.65
N GLU A 208 2.57 -0.69 20.14
CA GLU A 208 3.37 -1.62 19.34
C GLU A 208 3.21 -1.29 17.88
N SER A 209 2.03 -0.93 17.40
CA SER A 209 1.88 -0.24 16.11
C SER A 209 2.64 1.08 16.14
N LYS A 210 2.58 1.83 17.26
CA LYS A 210 3.47 2.97 17.47
C LYS A 210 4.94 2.60 17.59
N ARG A 211 5.34 1.42 18.13
CA ARG A 211 6.75 0.97 18.29
C ARG A 211 7.33 0.22 17.06
N GLU A 212 6.52 -0.42 16.24
CA GLU A 212 6.87 -1.15 15.00
C GLU A 212 6.76 -0.24 13.79
N ALA A 213 5.82 0.73 13.77
CA ALA A 213 5.97 1.96 12.98
C ALA A 213 7.25 2.72 13.37
N LEU A 214 7.80 2.39 14.55
CA LEU A 214 9.07 2.87 15.09
C LEU A 214 10.24 1.89 14.94
N ASN A 215 10.28 0.99 13.92
CA ASN A 215 11.58 0.44 13.52
C ASN A 215 12.56 1.63 13.47
N PRO A 216 13.71 1.61 14.17
CA PRO A 216 14.60 2.75 14.25
C PRO A 216 14.93 3.37 12.90
N GLU A 217 14.91 2.57 11.83
CA GLU A 217 15.03 3.03 10.44
C GLU A 217 13.75 3.69 9.89
N THR A 218 12.56 3.12 10.08
CA THR A 218 11.27 3.76 9.71
C THR A 218 11.05 5.06 10.47
N ALA A 219 11.30 5.05 11.78
CA ALA A 219 11.25 6.22 12.63
C ALA A 219 12.32 7.24 12.21
N ARG A 220 13.53 6.81 11.81
CA ARG A 220 14.56 7.73 11.31
C ARG A 220 14.18 8.35 9.96
N LEU A 221 13.53 7.58 9.08
CA LEU A 221 13.02 8.05 7.80
C LEU A 221 11.82 9.00 7.98
N LEU A 222 10.91 8.72 8.90
CA LEU A 222 9.79 9.61 9.27
C LEU A 222 10.26 10.85 10.05
N ARG A 223 11.29 10.72 10.91
CA ARG A 223 11.95 11.84 11.61
C ARG A 223 12.68 12.79 10.66
N GLY A 224 13.13 12.29 9.51
CA GLY A 224 13.76 13.11 8.46
C GLY A 224 12.79 13.95 7.64
N VAL A 225 11.47 13.73 7.77
CA VAL A 225 10.43 14.39 6.95
C VAL A 225 9.39 15.01 7.86
N ALA A 226 9.73 16.18 8.36
CA ALA A 226 8.92 16.95 9.27
C ALA A 226 7.83 17.77 8.56
N GLN A 227 6.80 17.11 8.01
CA GLN A 227 5.48 17.75 7.87
C GLN A 227 4.34 16.79 7.59
N VAL A 228 4.31 15.61 8.23
CA VAL A 228 3.14 14.73 8.14
C VAL A 228 2.15 15.04 9.27
N GLN A 229 1.28 16.04 9.05
CA GLN A 229 0.37 16.57 10.07
C GLN A 229 -0.49 15.51 10.79
N ARG A 230 -0.89 14.43 10.11
CA ARG A 230 -1.66 13.33 10.72
C ARG A 230 -0.81 12.34 11.53
N LEU A 231 0.46 12.17 11.17
CA LEU A 231 1.43 11.31 11.87
C LEU A 231 2.30 12.07 12.88
N ASN A 232 2.09 13.38 13.06
CA ASN A 232 2.88 14.27 13.93
C ASN A 232 2.89 13.88 15.41
N ASN A 233 2.05 12.93 15.85
CA ASN A 233 2.10 12.34 17.18
C ASN A 233 3.31 11.39 17.40
N LEU A 234 4.33 11.42 16.53
CA LEU A 234 5.54 10.56 16.55
C LEU A 234 6.88 11.32 16.72
N ALA A 235 6.84 12.60 17.09
CA ALA A 235 7.90 13.44 17.70
C ALA A 235 9.16 13.89 16.89
N HIS A 236 9.28 15.22 16.87
CA HIS A 236 10.34 16.25 16.70
C HIS A 236 11.47 16.16 15.62
N PRO A 237 11.77 17.27 14.90
CA PRO A 237 12.42 17.22 13.59
C PRO A 237 13.89 17.68 13.57
N SER A 238 14.70 17.08 12.69
CA SER A 238 15.87 17.75 12.08
C SER A 238 16.19 17.18 10.68
N GLU A 239 15.97 18.06 9.70
CA GLU A 239 16.59 18.20 8.37
C GLU A 239 16.74 16.98 7.44
N GLY A 240 15.87 16.94 6.41
CA GLY A 240 16.06 16.17 5.18
C GLY A 240 15.07 16.60 4.10
N LYS A 241 15.56 17.16 2.99
CA LYS A 241 14.71 17.62 1.87
C LYS A 241 14.20 16.40 1.08
N VAL A 242 12.91 16.07 1.23
CA VAL A 242 12.18 15.17 0.32
C VAL A 242 12.04 15.88 -1.02
N ILE A 243 11.85 15.11 -2.12
CA ILE A 243 11.63 15.66 -3.46
C ILE A 243 10.64 16.82 -3.36
N SER A 244 11.09 18.02 -3.73
CA SER A 244 10.21 19.19 -3.87
C SER A 244 9.16 18.87 -4.94
N PHE A 245 7.91 19.21 -4.67
CA PHE A 245 6.84 19.17 -5.64
C PHE A 245 7.19 20.11 -6.81
N GLU A 246 7.87 19.59 -7.83
CA GLU A 246 7.96 20.28 -9.12
C GLU A 246 6.65 20.01 -9.85
N CYS A 247 5.61 20.77 -9.47
CA CYS A 247 4.52 21.00 -10.39
C CYS A 247 5.13 21.69 -11.61
N GLY A 248 4.99 21.09 -12.79
CA GLY A 248 5.34 21.75 -14.04
C GLY A 248 4.45 22.97 -14.29
N THR A 249 4.21 23.33 -15.54
CA THR A 249 3.30 24.44 -15.92
C THR A 249 1.80 24.12 -15.73
N GLY A 250 1.45 23.16 -14.87
CA GLY A 250 0.07 22.75 -14.62
C GLY A 250 -0.26 22.82 -13.12
N PRO A 251 -1.55 22.91 -12.75
CA PRO A 251 -1.98 23.03 -11.37
C PRO A 251 -1.50 21.82 -10.53
N CYS A 252 -0.99 22.12 -9.35
CA CYS A 252 -0.61 21.09 -8.38
C CYS A 252 -1.86 20.29 -7.96
N PRO A 253 -1.76 18.99 -7.69
CA PRO A 253 -2.88 18.25 -7.11
C PRO A 253 -3.27 18.86 -5.76
N GLY A 254 -4.40 19.57 -5.69
CA GLY A 254 -4.84 20.32 -4.51
C GLY A 254 -5.10 21.82 -4.76
N ASP A 255 -4.79 22.32 -5.96
CA ASP A 255 -5.09 23.70 -6.39
C ASP A 255 -6.50 23.84 -7.00
N GLU A 256 -7.44 22.99 -6.57
CA GLU A 256 -8.86 23.25 -6.83
C GLU A 256 -9.27 24.33 -5.83
N THR A 257 -9.21 25.59 -6.26
CA THR A 257 -9.93 26.67 -5.61
C THR A 257 -11.39 26.24 -5.55
N GLU A 258 -11.89 26.02 -4.34
CA GLU A 258 -13.33 26.03 -4.08
C GLU A 258 -13.86 27.34 -4.66
N ASP A 259 -14.54 27.26 -5.81
CA ASP A 259 -15.40 28.33 -6.28
C ASP A 259 -16.56 28.42 -5.27
N ASP A 260 -16.38 29.26 -4.26
CA ASP A 260 -17.46 29.79 -3.45
C ASP A 260 -18.41 30.55 -4.38
N PRO A 261 -19.70 30.15 -4.50
CA PRO A 261 -20.70 31.05 -5.02
C PRO A 261 -21.12 31.96 -3.86
N GLU A 262 -20.32 32.99 -3.57
CA GLU A 262 -20.85 34.17 -2.89
C GLU A 262 -21.83 34.85 -3.85
N GLY A 263 -23.08 34.97 -3.39
CA GLY A 263 -24.13 35.66 -4.10
C GLY A 263 -23.95 37.18 -4.10
N ASP A 264 -24.67 37.82 -5.01
CA ASP A 264 -25.26 39.13 -4.79
C ASP A 264 -26.43 39.30 -5.80
N ASP A 265 -27.55 39.76 -5.25
CA ASP A 265 -28.74 40.43 -5.83
C ASP A 265 -29.56 39.81 -6.99
#